data_AF-A0A350NRI4-F1
#
_entry.id   AF-A0A350NRI4-F1
#
_cell.length_a   1.000
_cell.length_b   1.000
_cell.length_c   1.000
_cell.angle_alpha   90.00
_cell.angle_beta   90.00
_cell.angle_gamma   90.00
#
_symmetry.space_group_name_H-M   'P 1'
#
loop_
_entity.id
_entity.type
_entity.pdbx_description
1 polymer ?
#
loop_
_entity_poly.entity_id
_entity_poly.type
_entity_poly.pdbx_seq_one_letter_code
_entity_poly.pdbx_strand_id
1 'polypeptide(L)'
;AGRNYTQISPYIYYNDANKALMHFDVQGGQVVRISRQYGYLLPFPQNIMYVLIGGAIFSMLSVIWLITALVIAAIWLVRKIRHKEKAVSIMPAAKWGLFLNLAGIAVIANMAVQVIKAISYATFAELRIFFINNYVYLICAAVGVVSIAVVWRKGESSKRQRVFVALSGLTATLMAIVILVFEFYR
;
A
#
# COMPACT_ATOMS: atom_id res chain seq x y z
N ALA A 1 -6.39 -18.33 -19.00
CA ALA A 1 -7.65 -18.73 -19.64
C ALA A 1 -8.28 -17.51 -20.30
N GLY A 2 -8.49 -17.55 -21.62
CA GLY A 2 -9.19 -16.49 -22.35
C GLY A 2 -10.61 -16.39 -21.82
N ARG A 3 -11.00 -15.21 -21.35
CA ARG A 3 -12.38 -14.96 -20.90
C ARG A 3 -13.20 -14.72 -22.16
N ASN A 4 -13.93 -15.72 -22.64
CA ASN A 4 -14.85 -15.53 -23.76
C ASN A 4 -16.03 -14.70 -23.28
N TYR A 5 -16.25 -13.55 -23.92
CA TYR A 5 -17.41 -12.71 -23.71
C TYR A 5 -18.25 -12.74 -24.98
N THR A 6 -19.55 -12.97 -24.84
CA THR A 6 -20.52 -12.89 -25.93
C THR A 6 -21.23 -11.54 -25.84
N GLN A 7 -21.28 -10.82 -26.94
CA GLN A 7 -22.03 -9.57 -27.00
C GLN A 7 -23.53 -9.89 -27.05
N ILE A 8 -24.31 -9.28 -26.15
CA ILE A 8 -25.77 -9.50 -26.06
C ILE A 8 -26.59 -8.26 -26.46
N SER A 9 -25.95 -7.09 -26.46
CA SER A 9 -26.51 -5.80 -26.88
C SER A 9 -25.35 -4.86 -27.25
N PRO A 10 -25.56 -3.79 -28.03
CA PRO A 10 -24.54 -2.76 -28.20
C PRO A 10 -23.90 -2.36 -26.87
N TYR A 11 -22.57 -2.42 -26.81
CA TYR A 11 -21.75 -2.11 -25.63
C TYR A 11 -21.97 -2.99 -24.38
N ILE A 12 -22.76 -4.07 -24.47
CA ILE A 12 -23.02 -5.00 -23.36
C ILE A 12 -22.54 -6.40 -23.73
N TYR A 13 -21.66 -6.92 -22.87
CA TYR A 13 -21.00 -8.20 -23.03
C TYR A 13 -21.28 -9.08 -21.83
N TYR A 14 -21.55 -10.36 -22.09
CA TYR A 14 -21.87 -11.35 -21.08
C TYR A 14 -20.87 -12.49 -21.13
N ASN A 15 -20.37 -12.91 -19.98
CA ASN A 15 -19.51 -14.07 -19.87
C ASN A 15 -20.27 -15.19 -19.16
N ASP A 16 -20.49 -16.28 -19.89
CA ASP A 16 -21.32 -17.38 -19.42
C ASP A 16 -20.64 -18.21 -18.31
N ALA A 17 -19.30 -18.24 -18.28
CA ALA A 17 -18.53 -19.01 -17.32
C ALA A 17 -18.58 -18.42 -15.90
N ASN A 18 -18.63 -17.09 -15.77
CA ASN A 18 -18.70 -16.40 -14.48
C ASN A 18 -20.02 -15.63 -14.28
N LYS A 19 -20.99 -15.82 -15.18
CA LYS A 19 -22.31 -15.17 -15.18
C LYS A 19 -22.20 -13.65 -15.02
N ALA A 20 -21.14 -13.04 -15.58
CA ALA A 20 -20.83 -11.64 -15.36
C ALA A 20 -21.21 -10.78 -16.58
N LEU A 21 -21.89 -9.66 -16.31
CA LEU A 21 -22.18 -8.61 -17.28
C LEU A 21 -21.09 -7.53 -17.26
N MET A 22 -20.67 -7.09 -18.44
CA MET A 22 -19.82 -5.92 -18.66
C MET A 22 -20.54 -4.93 -19.57
N HIS A 23 -20.60 -3.67 -19.16
CA HIS A 23 -21.18 -2.59 -19.96
C HIS A 23 -20.15 -1.48 -20.17
N PHE A 24 -19.92 -1.12 -21.43
CA PHE A 24 -18.97 -0.11 -21.87
C PHE A 24 -19.70 1.21 -22.12
N ASP A 25 -19.40 2.22 -21.33
CA ASP A 25 -19.92 3.57 -21.52
C ASP A 25 -19.06 4.28 -22.57
N VAL A 26 -19.68 4.68 -23.68
CA VAL A 26 -18.99 5.26 -24.84
C VAL A 26 -19.47 6.69 -25.06
N GLN A 27 -18.55 7.64 -25.01
CA GLN A 27 -18.81 9.05 -25.32
C GLN A 27 -17.86 9.49 -26.43
N GLY A 28 -18.40 10.10 -27.49
CA GLY A 28 -17.60 10.56 -28.64
C GLY A 28 -16.79 9.45 -29.33
N GLY A 29 -17.27 8.20 -29.29
CA GLY A 29 -16.58 7.05 -29.87
C GLY A 29 -15.45 6.46 -29.01
N GLN A 30 -15.20 7.00 -27.82
CA GLN A 30 -14.22 6.46 -26.88
C GLN A 30 -14.92 5.82 -25.68
N VAL A 31 -14.40 4.68 -25.22
CA VAL A 31 -14.85 4.04 -23.98
C VAL A 31 -14.34 4.88 -22.81
N VAL A 32 -15.27 5.56 -22.12
CA VAL A 32 -14.95 6.38 -20.94
C VAL A 32 -15.01 5.53 -19.67
N ARG A 33 -15.85 4.49 -19.64
CA ARG A 33 -16.06 3.69 -18.45
C ARG A 33 -16.42 2.26 -18.78
N ILE A 34 -16.01 1.33 -17.92
CA ILE A 34 -16.47 -0.06 -17.98
C ILE A 34 -17.13 -0.40 -16.65
N SER A 35 -18.37 -0.85 -16.70
CA SER A 35 -19.17 -1.25 -15.56
C SER A 35 -19.35 -2.77 -15.54
N ARG A 36 -19.40 -3.34 -14.34
CA ARG A 36 -19.84 -4.69 -14.04
C ARG A 36 -21.08 -4.62 -13.13
N GLN A 37 -21.71 -5.76 -12.94
CA GLN A 37 -22.94 -5.92 -12.14
C GLN A 37 -22.89 -5.30 -10.73
N TYR A 38 -21.70 -5.15 -10.14
CA TYR A 38 -21.51 -4.56 -8.79
C TYR A 38 -20.63 -3.30 -8.77
N GLY A 39 -20.58 -2.56 -9.88
CA GLY A 39 -19.91 -1.26 -9.97
C GLY A 39 -18.88 -1.18 -11.09
N TYR A 40 -18.06 -0.14 -11.05
CA TYR A 40 -17.17 0.20 -12.16
C TYR A 40 -15.80 -0.45 -12.00
N LEU A 41 -15.23 -0.92 -13.10
CA LEU A 41 -13.86 -1.40 -13.13
C LEU A 41 -12.91 -0.27 -12.72
N LEU A 42 -11.80 -0.63 -12.08
CA LEU A 42 -10.70 0.30 -11.91
C LEU A 42 -10.26 0.79 -13.29
N PRO A 43 -10.07 2.11 -13.51
CA PRO A 43 -9.18 2.55 -14.55
C PRO A 43 -7.81 1.98 -14.21
N PHE A 44 -7.34 1.06 -15.04
CA PHE A 44 -6.00 0.50 -14.91
C PHE A 44 -5.23 0.95 -16.15
N PRO A 45 -3.94 1.35 -16.02
CA PRO A 45 -3.19 1.83 -17.16
C PRO A 45 -3.24 0.80 -18.29
N GLN A 46 -3.76 1.20 -19.45
CA GLN A 46 -3.83 0.30 -20.61
C GLN A 46 -2.42 -0.09 -21.09
N ASN A 47 -1.45 0.80 -20.87
CA ASN A 47 -0.06 0.53 -21.18
C ASN A 47 0.62 -0.22 -20.01
N ILE A 48 0.84 -1.52 -20.26
CA ILE A 48 1.48 -2.45 -19.33
C ILE A 48 2.88 -2.00 -18.87
N MET A 49 3.61 -1.20 -19.67
CA MET A 49 4.92 -0.68 -19.28
C MET A 49 4.86 0.19 -18.01
N TYR A 50 3.86 1.06 -17.87
CA TYR A 50 3.71 1.88 -16.67
C TYR A 50 3.42 1.04 -15.43
N VAL A 51 2.65 -0.03 -15.60
CA VAL A 51 2.34 -0.98 -14.53
C VAL A 51 3.61 -1.72 -14.10
N LEU A 52 4.43 -2.16 -15.06
CA LEU A 52 5.68 -2.86 -14.78
C LEU A 52 6.70 -1.95 -14.08
N ILE A 53 6.88 -0.72 -14.56
CA ILE A 53 7.80 0.26 -13.95
C ILE A 53 7.34 0.61 -12.52
N GLY A 54 6.06 0.95 -12.34
CA GLY A 54 5.50 1.24 -11.02
C GLY A 54 5.60 0.05 -10.06
N GLY A 55 5.32 -1.16 -10.56
CA GLY A 55 5.45 -2.41 -9.80
C GLY A 55 6.89 -2.73 -9.40
N ALA A 56 7.87 -2.44 -10.27
CA ALA A 56 9.28 -2.63 -9.97
C ALA A 56 9.76 -1.66 -8.89
N ILE A 57 9.39 -0.37 -9.00
CA ILE A 57 9.69 0.65 -7.97
C ILE A 57 9.06 0.26 -6.63
N PHE A 58 7.78 -0.13 -6.63
CA PHE A 58 7.08 -0.55 -5.43
C PHE A 58 7.72 -1.79 -4.79
N SER A 59 8.11 -2.78 -5.60
CA SER A 59 8.77 -4.00 -5.12
C SER A 59 10.13 -3.68 -4.49
N MET A 60 10.93 -2.83 -5.14
CA MET A 60 12.23 -2.40 -4.61
C MET A 60 12.07 -1.69 -3.26
N LEU A 61 11.15 -0.73 -3.17
CA LEU A 61 10.87 -0.01 -1.93
C LEU A 61 10.36 -0.95 -0.84
N SER A 62 9.47 -1.89 -1.18
CA SER A 62 8.95 -2.89 -0.25
C SER A 62 10.04 -3.81 0.28
N VAL A 63 11.02 -4.20 -0.53
CA VAL A 63 12.16 -5.04 -0.09
C VAL A 63 13.07 -4.28 0.88
N ILE A 64 13.47 -3.04 0.54
CA ILE A 64 14.28 -2.19 1.43
C ILE A 64 13.59 -2.01 2.78
N TRP A 65 12.29 -1.77 2.71
CA TRP A 65 11.43 -1.60 3.86
C TRP A 65 11.37 -2.88 4.71
N LEU A 66 11.20 -4.05 4.09
CA LEU A 66 11.05 -5.34 4.77
C LEU A 66 12.35 -5.78 5.44
N ILE A 67 13.50 -5.53 4.80
CA ILE A 67 14.82 -5.68 5.42
C ILE A 67 14.93 -4.80 6.66
N THR A 68 14.51 -3.54 6.56
CA THR A 68 14.52 -2.61 7.69
C THR A 68 13.65 -3.15 8.84
N ALA A 69 12.42 -3.56 8.57
CA ALA A 69 11.53 -4.13 9.58
C ALA A 69 12.08 -5.42 10.22
N LEU A 70 12.69 -6.32 9.44
CA LEU A 70 13.29 -7.57 9.94
C LEU A 70 14.48 -7.29 10.86
N VAL A 71 15.37 -6.38 10.47
CA VAL A 71 16.51 -5.98 11.31
C VAL A 71 16.01 -5.44 12.65
N ILE A 72 14.93 -4.66 12.63
CA ILE A 72 14.31 -4.09 13.84
C ILE A 72 13.70 -5.18 14.72
N ALA A 73 12.92 -6.09 14.13
CA ALA A 73 12.32 -7.21 14.84
C ALA A 73 13.40 -8.10 15.47
N ALA A 74 14.47 -8.40 14.74
CA ALA A 74 15.60 -9.18 15.25
C ALA A 74 16.31 -8.50 16.43
N ILE A 75 16.63 -7.21 16.32
CA ILE A 75 17.24 -6.45 17.44
C ILE A 75 16.33 -6.45 18.67
N TRP A 76 15.02 -6.27 18.48
CA TRP A 76 14.05 -6.30 19.57
C TRP A 76 13.97 -7.68 20.22
N LEU A 77 13.91 -8.75 19.41
CA LEU A 77 13.82 -10.12 19.87
C LEU A 77 15.08 -10.54 20.65
N VAL A 78 16.27 -10.24 20.14
CA VAL A 78 17.55 -10.51 20.81
C VAL A 78 17.62 -9.79 22.16
N ARG A 79 17.17 -8.54 22.23
CA ARG A 79 17.15 -7.77 23.48
C ARG A 79 16.15 -8.32 24.48
N LYS A 80 14.97 -8.74 24.02
CA LYS A 80 13.94 -9.38 24.86
C LYS A 80 14.43 -10.70 25.46
N ILE A 81 15.20 -11.48 24.70
CA ILE A 81 15.75 -12.76 25.16
C ILE A 81 16.94 -12.57 26.09
N ARG A 82 17.84 -11.62 25.81
CA ARG A 82 19.07 -11.41 26.61
C ARG A 82 18.89 -10.61 27.89
N HIS A 83 17.85 -9.77 28.00
CA HIS A 83 17.58 -8.99 29.19
C HIS A 83 16.17 -9.29 29.72
N LYS A 84 16.09 -10.12 30.78
CA LYS A 84 14.93 -10.12 31.68
C LYS A 84 14.80 -8.70 32.24
N GLU A 85 13.84 -7.95 31.73
CA GLU A 85 13.32 -6.69 32.28
C GLU A 85 14.36 -5.73 32.88
N LYS A 86 15.30 -5.25 32.08
CA LYS A 86 15.71 -3.84 32.22
C LYS A 86 15.12 -3.12 31.03
N ALA A 87 13.88 -2.69 31.20
CA ALA A 87 13.14 -1.87 30.26
C ALA A 87 13.91 -0.56 30.07
N VAL A 88 14.92 -0.58 29.19
CA VAL A 88 15.47 0.64 28.61
C VAL A 88 14.28 1.31 27.97
N SER A 89 13.81 2.39 28.60
CA SER A 89 12.65 3.16 28.13
C SER A 89 12.82 3.39 26.64
N ILE A 90 12.04 2.67 25.83
CA ILE A 90 12.01 2.89 24.40
C ILE A 90 11.47 4.31 24.28
N MET A 91 12.36 5.26 23.93
CA MET A 91 11.98 6.65 23.75
C MET A 91 10.72 6.72 22.89
N PRO A 92 9.79 7.64 23.18
CA PRO A 92 8.53 7.75 22.45
C PRO A 92 8.69 7.73 20.92
N ALA A 93 9.75 8.36 20.38
CA ALA A 93 10.06 8.35 18.96
C ALA A 93 10.39 6.95 18.39
N ALA A 94 11.09 6.12 19.15
CA ALA A 94 11.42 4.76 18.73
C ALA A 94 10.19 3.83 18.75
N LYS A 95 9.22 4.09 19.65
CA LYS A 95 7.92 3.39 19.63
C LYS A 95 7.12 3.75 18.37
N TRP A 96 7.06 5.02 18.02
CA TRP A 96 6.43 5.49 16.78
C TRP A 96 7.10 4.91 15.54
N GLY A 97 8.43 4.91 15.48
CA GLY A 97 9.16 4.27 14.38
C GLY A 97 8.84 2.79 14.25
N LEU A 98 8.79 2.06 15.36
CA LEU A 98 8.44 0.63 15.35
C LEU A 98 6.98 0.39 14.93
N PHE A 99 6.05 1.22 15.41
CA PHE A 99 4.63 1.16 15.00
C PHE A 99 4.45 1.42 13.51
N LEU A 100 5.08 2.47 12.97
CA LEU A 100 5.04 2.79 11.54
C LEU A 100 5.62 1.67 10.69
N ASN A 101 6.67 1.01 11.20
CA ASN A 101 7.20 -0.17 10.54
C ASN A 101 6.16 -1.31 10.59
N LEU A 102 5.60 -1.70 11.74
CA LEU A 102 4.59 -2.77 11.73
C LEU A 102 3.38 -2.47 10.84
N ALA A 103 2.90 -1.23 10.83
CA ALA A 103 1.81 -0.79 9.96
C ALA A 103 2.18 -0.86 8.47
N GLY A 104 3.44 -0.59 8.12
CA GLY A 104 3.91 -0.68 6.73
C GLY A 104 3.88 -2.10 6.16
N ILE A 105 4.09 -3.15 6.99
CA ILE A 105 3.92 -4.56 6.54
C ILE A 105 2.50 -4.78 6.04
N ALA A 106 1.52 -4.37 6.86
CA ALA A 106 0.11 -4.56 6.56
C ALA A 106 -0.27 -3.83 5.26
N VAL A 107 0.27 -2.62 5.05
CA VAL A 107 0.04 -1.86 3.83
C VAL A 107 0.67 -2.48 2.60
N ILE A 108 1.91 -2.98 2.68
CA ILE A 108 2.55 -3.66 1.54
C ILE A 108 1.70 -4.86 1.10
N ALA A 109 1.27 -5.68 2.07
CA ALA A 109 0.39 -6.80 1.79
C ALA A 109 -0.96 -6.34 1.19
N ASN A 110 -1.56 -5.29 1.76
CA ASN A 110 -2.80 -4.68 1.27
C ASN A 110 -2.65 -4.20 -0.18
N MET A 111 -1.58 -3.49 -0.52
CA MET A 111 -1.29 -3.00 -1.86
C MET A 111 -1.00 -4.13 -2.86
N ALA A 112 -0.29 -5.18 -2.46
CA ALA A 112 -0.07 -6.35 -3.31
C ALA A 112 -1.40 -7.00 -3.72
N VAL A 113 -2.33 -7.15 -2.76
CA VAL A 113 -3.67 -7.68 -3.06
C VAL A 113 -4.45 -6.73 -3.97
N GLN A 114 -4.35 -5.40 -3.76
CA GLN A 114 -4.98 -4.42 -4.66
C GLN A 114 -4.50 -4.56 -6.10
N VAL A 115 -3.19 -4.69 -6.32
CA VAL A 115 -2.61 -4.84 -7.67
C VAL A 115 -3.09 -6.13 -8.33
N ILE A 116 -3.05 -7.27 -7.61
CA ILE A 116 -3.54 -8.55 -8.12
C ILE A 116 -5.02 -8.46 -8.53
N LYS A 117 -5.84 -7.82 -7.68
CA LYS A 117 -7.27 -7.61 -7.96
C LYS A 117 -7.50 -6.63 -9.12
N ALA A 118 -6.72 -5.56 -9.22
CA ALA A 118 -6.80 -4.60 -10.31
C ALA A 118 -6.49 -5.26 -11.66
N ILE A 119 -5.41 -6.05 -11.75
CA ILE A 119 -5.07 -6.87 -12.93
C ILE A 119 -6.17 -7.90 -13.24
N SER A 120 -6.87 -8.37 -12.21
CA SER A 120 -7.99 -9.31 -12.37
C SER A 120 -9.31 -8.66 -12.82
N TYR A 121 -9.32 -7.34 -13.08
CA TYR A 121 -10.50 -6.53 -13.39
C TYR A 121 -11.51 -6.48 -12.23
N ALA A 122 -11.01 -6.27 -11.02
CA ALA A 122 -11.86 -5.96 -9.88
C ALA A 122 -12.53 -4.58 -10.02
N THR A 123 -13.71 -4.47 -9.43
CA THR A 123 -14.47 -3.23 -9.34
C THR A 123 -13.99 -2.35 -8.20
N PHE A 124 -14.32 -1.07 -8.28
CA PHE A 124 -14.13 -0.08 -7.21
C PHE A 124 -14.72 -0.57 -5.87
N ALA A 125 -15.90 -1.19 -5.91
CA ALA A 125 -16.60 -1.67 -4.73
C ALA A 125 -15.80 -2.80 -4.03
N GLU A 126 -15.26 -3.75 -4.80
CA GLU A 126 -14.45 -4.86 -4.30
C GLU A 126 -13.11 -4.43 -3.70
N LEU A 127 -12.62 -3.25 -4.10
CA LEU A 127 -11.35 -2.69 -3.64
C LEU A 127 -11.50 -1.62 -2.57
N ARG A 128 -12.73 -1.20 -2.26
CA ARG A 128 -13.03 -0.11 -1.31
C ARG A 128 -12.33 -0.27 0.04
N ILE A 129 -12.39 -1.47 0.63
CA ILE A 129 -11.78 -1.73 1.94
C ILE A 129 -10.25 -1.56 1.92
N PHE A 130 -9.63 -1.90 0.80
CA PHE A 130 -8.19 -1.78 0.64
C PHE A 130 -7.76 -0.32 0.52
N PHE A 131 -8.53 0.53 -0.16
CA PHE A 131 -8.29 1.99 -0.19
C PHE A 131 -8.47 2.61 1.19
N ILE A 132 -9.49 2.20 1.96
CA ILE A 132 -9.67 2.68 3.34
C ILE A 132 -8.43 2.37 4.19
N ASN A 133 -7.88 1.15 4.09
CA ASN A 133 -6.66 0.78 4.80
C ASN A 133 -5.46 1.67 4.42
N ASN A 134 -5.32 2.02 3.14
CA ASN A 134 -4.29 2.94 2.67
C ASN A 134 -4.46 4.34 3.29
N TYR A 135 -5.68 4.90 3.31
CA TYR A 135 -5.94 6.20 3.93
C TYR A 135 -5.66 6.21 5.43
N VAL A 136 -6.06 5.16 6.14
CA VAL A 136 -5.75 4.99 7.56
C VAL A 136 -4.23 5.00 7.78
N TYR A 137 -3.47 4.31 6.92
CA TYR A 137 -2.02 4.35 7.00
C TYR A 137 -1.45 5.74 6.71
N LEU A 138 -1.93 6.46 5.70
CA LEU A 138 -1.48 7.82 5.40
C LEU A 138 -1.62 8.75 6.62
N ILE A 139 -2.76 8.66 7.32
CA ILE A 139 -2.99 9.42 8.56
C ILE A 139 -1.99 9.00 9.65
N CYS A 140 -1.82 7.69 9.87
CA CYS A 140 -0.86 7.15 10.83
C CYS A 140 0.58 7.58 10.50
N ALA A 141 0.97 7.56 9.23
CA ALA A 141 2.29 7.98 8.75
C ALA A 141 2.52 9.47 9.02
N ALA A 142 1.55 10.32 8.69
CA ALA A 142 1.65 11.75 8.98
C ALA A 142 1.80 12.02 10.48
N VAL A 143 0.93 11.46 11.31
CA VAL A 143 0.97 11.61 12.78
C VAL A 143 2.27 11.06 13.35
N GLY A 144 2.71 9.89 12.90
CA GLY A 144 3.93 9.24 13.37
C GLY A 144 5.19 10.01 13.01
N VAL A 145 5.30 10.51 11.78
CA VAL A 145 6.44 11.33 11.32
C VAL A 145 6.49 12.65 12.09
N VAL A 146 5.37 13.34 12.29
CA VAL A 146 5.31 14.57 13.10
C VAL A 146 5.70 14.28 14.55
N SER A 147 5.17 13.21 15.14
CA SER A 147 5.50 12.80 16.52
C SER A 147 6.99 12.49 16.68
N ILE A 148 7.58 11.80 15.69
CA ILE A 148 9.01 11.56 15.60
C ILE A 148 9.79 12.88 15.59
N ALA A 149 9.42 13.83 14.74
CA ALA A 149 10.10 15.12 14.61
C ALA A 149 10.04 15.96 15.90
N VAL A 150 8.87 15.99 16.57
CA VAL A 150 8.67 16.73 17.83
C VAL A 150 9.52 16.12 18.95
N VAL A 151 9.51 14.80 19.11
CA VAL A 151 10.28 14.10 20.15
C VAL A 151 11.78 14.18 19.86
N TRP A 152 12.18 14.17 18.59
CA TRP A 152 13.58 14.32 18.19
C TRP A 152 14.16 15.66 18.67
N ARG A 153 13.40 16.76 18.56
CA ARG A 153 13.85 18.09 18.99
C ARG A 153 14.07 18.22 20.50
N LYS A 154 13.46 17.35 21.31
CA LYS A 154 13.42 17.48 22.78
C LYS A 154 14.32 16.48 23.53
N GLY A 155 15.03 15.57 22.85
CA GLY A 155 15.65 14.41 23.50
C GLY A 155 17.17 14.23 23.30
N GLU A 156 17.86 13.87 24.38
CA GLU A 156 19.19 13.25 24.37
C GLU A 156 19.10 11.78 23.94
N SER A 157 18.92 11.55 22.64
CA SER A 157 18.87 10.21 22.06
C SER A 157 20.27 9.74 21.65
N SER A 158 20.57 8.46 21.89
CA SER A 158 21.81 7.84 21.38
C SER A 158 21.90 7.92 19.84
N LYS A 159 23.12 8.00 19.29
CA LYS A 159 23.35 8.07 17.83
C LYS A 159 22.62 6.95 17.07
N ARG A 160 22.60 5.72 17.61
CA ARG A 160 21.91 4.56 17.01
C ARG A 160 20.39 4.73 16.96
N GLN A 161 19.78 5.28 18.00
CA GLN A 161 18.33 5.52 18.02
C GLN A 161 17.93 6.64 17.06
N ARG A 162 18.75 7.69 16.90
CA ARG A 162 18.51 8.74 15.88
C ARG A 162 18.46 8.15 14.48
N VAL A 163 19.49 7.37 14.11
CA VAL A 163 19.54 6.73 12.79
C VAL A 163 18.31 5.86 12.55
N PHE A 164 17.92 5.05 13.54
CA PHE A 164 16.73 4.20 13.47
C PHE A 164 15.45 5.01 13.22
N VAL A 165 15.25 6.08 14.00
CA VAL A 165 14.04 6.90 13.92
C VAL A 165 13.98 7.63 12.58
N ALA A 166 15.12 8.11 12.06
CA ALA A 166 15.19 8.76 10.75
C ALA A 166 14.87 7.80 9.61
N LEU A 167 15.45 6.59 9.64
CA LEU A 167 15.14 5.56 8.66
C LEU A 167 13.65 5.20 8.68
N SER A 168 13.05 5.04 9.86
CA SER A 168 11.62 4.72 9.98
C SER A 168 10.70 5.84 9.49
N GLY A 169 11.07 7.10 9.73
CA GLY A 169 10.33 8.26 9.20
C GLY A 169 10.46 8.38 7.68
N LEU A 170 11.68 8.16 7.15
CA LEU A 170 11.94 8.17 5.71
C LEU A 170 11.16 7.07 5.00
N THR A 171 11.19 5.84 5.52
CA THR A 171 10.47 4.70 4.93
C THR A 171 8.96 4.92 4.96
N ALA A 172 8.40 5.44 6.05
CA ALA A 172 6.98 5.78 6.13
C ALA A 172 6.58 6.87 5.12
N THR A 173 7.44 7.88 4.93
CA THR A 173 7.24 8.95 3.96
C THR A 173 7.26 8.42 2.52
N LEU A 174 8.25 7.58 2.18
CA LEU A 174 8.33 6.94 0.88
C LEU A 174 7.11 6.06 0.61
N MET A 175 6.65 5.29 1.60
CA MET A 175 5.44 4.48 1.46
C MET A 175 4.20 5.34 1.22
N ALA A 176 4.06 6.47 1.93
CA ALA A 176 2.98 7.42 1.70
C ALA A 176 2.99 7.96 0.26
N ILE A 177 4.16 8.31 -0.27
CA ILE A 177 4.31 8.76 -1.66
C ILE A 177 3.86 7.65 -2.63
N VAL A 178 4.25 6.40 -2.41
CA VAL A 178 3.81 5.29 -3.28
C VAL A 178 2.29 5.14 -3.26
N ILE A 179 1.67 5.16 -2.08
CA ILE A 179 0.20 5.08 -1.97
C ILE A 179 -0.45 6.22 -2.76
N LEU A 180 0.02 7.45 -2.56
CA LEU A 180 -0.52 8.62 -3.25
C LEU A 180 -0.34 8.49 -4.76
N VAL A 181 0.85 8.15 -5.25
CA VAL A 181 1.10 7.95 -6.69
C VAL A 181 0.19 6.86 -7.23
N PHE A 182 0.05 5.72 -6.54
CA PHE A 182 -0.81 4.63 -7.01
C PHE A 182 -2.29 5.02 -7.05
N GLU A 183 -2.78 5.77 -6.07
CA GLU A 183 -4.18 6.17 -6.00
C GLU A 183 -4.54 7.36 -6.91
N PHE A 184 -3.60 8.28 -7.16
CA PHE A 184 -3.79 9.44 -8.03
C PHE A 184 -3.40 9.20 -9.50
N TYR A 185 -2.59 8.17 -9.79
CA TYR A 185 -2.28 7.74 -11.17
C TYR A 185 -3.32 6.78 -11.75
N ARG A 186 -4.27 6.36 -10.92
CA ARG A 186 -5.48 5.65 -11.32
C ARG A 186 -6.48 6.61 -11.94
#